data_AF-A0A9P6EUF1-F1
#
_entry.id   AF-A0A9P6EUF1-F1
#
_cell.length_a   1.000
_cell.length_b   1.000
_cell.length_c   1.000
_cell.angle_alpha   90.00
_cell.angle_beta   90.00
_cell.angle_gamma   90.00
#
_symmetry.space_group_name_H-M   'P 1'
#
loop_
_entity.id
_entity.type
_entity.pdbx_description
1 polymer ?
#
loop_
_entity_poly.entity_id
_entity_poly.type
_entity_poly.pdbx_seq_one_letter_code
_entity_poly.pdbx_strand_id
1 'polypeptide(L)'
;MTNKKMSHFGWQSKTWAVLMQRVALLTYGGYINRGKHLTYKSKRASYNSISDMKASRLSYATWVVFFLARPTTACLRSEGTIIADPIMGWTIGMSLTDNGVAVSQGGGAHQDEAGDWNLDCDGCTLKIGKMGGKARYTNAGQTYQWLQPVTRELQDCYGACEDRKGACIKCTTYSWDINQYC
;
A
#
# COMPACT_ATOMS: atom_id res chain seq x y z
N MET A 1 29.67 25.36 36.65
CA MET A 1 30.58 24.42 35.95
C MET A 1 29.85 23.10 35.77
N THR A 2 29.63 22.47 34.62
CA THR A 2 29.76 22.74 33.18
C THR A 2 28.87 21.68 32.50
N ASN A 3 28.04 22.10 31.55
CA ASN A 3 27.17 21.24 30.72
C ASN A 3 27.97 20.22 29.88
N LYS A 4 27.41 19.03 29.64
CA LYS A 4 27.81 18.19 28.51
C LYS A 4 26.57 17.63 27.80
N LYS A 5 26.17 18.31 26.72
CA LYS A 5 25.26 17.77 25.68
C LYS A 5 26.06 16.80 24.81
N MET A 6 25.49 15.64 24.52
CA MET A 6 25.97 14.74 23.47
C MET A 6 24.86 14.54 22.44
N SER A 7 25.12 15.05 21.25
CA SER A 7 24.34 14.93 20.03
C SER A 7 24.83 13.73 19.21
N HIS A 8 23.95 12.80 18.86
CA HIS A 8 24.19 11.87 17.75
C HIS A 8 22.87 11.64 17.00
N PHE A 9 22.65 12.42 15.94
CA PHE A 9 21.63 12.18 14.93
C PHE A 9 22.29 12.42 13.58
N GLY A 10 22.45 11.38 12.78
CA GLY A 10 23.04 11.54 11.46
C GLY A 10 23.50 10.25 10.82
N TRP A 11 22.62 9.28 10.61
CA TRP A 11 22.95 8.10 9.78
C TRP A 11 21.68 7.47 9.15
N GLN A 12 20.78 8.26 8.54
CA GLN A 12 19.63 7.68 7.78
C GLN A 12 19.21 8.42 6.50
N SER A 13 19.86 9.50 6.07
CA SER A 13 19.33 10.32 4.95
C SER A 13 19.70 9.85 3.53
N LYS A 14 20.69 8.97 3.34
CA LYS A 14 21.21 8.67 1.99
C LYS A 14 20.48 7.53 1.25
N THR A 15 19.79 6.63 1.94
CA THR A 15 19.08 5.51 1.33
C THR A 15 17.72 5.89 0.74
N TRP A 16 17.05 6.90 1.32
CA TRP A 16 15.75 7.39 0.84
C TRP A 16 15.83 8.09 -0.52
N ALA A 17 16.93 8.78 -0.81
CA ALA A 17 17.10 9.50 -2.08
C ALA A 17 17.18 8.55 -3.29
N VAL A 18 17.82 7.38 -3.14
CA VAL A 18 17.94 6.39 -4.22
C VAL A 18 16.61 5.67 -4.48
N LEU A 19 15.80 5.46 -3.43
CA LEU A 19 14.48 4.83 -3.57
C LEU A 19 13.50 5.74 -4.31
N MET A 20 13.49 7.04 -3.98
CA MET A 20 12.65 8.04 -4.66
C MET A 20 12.99 8.19 -6.15
N GLN A 21 14.27 8.06 -6.51
CA GLN A 21 14.71 8.21 -7.90
C GLN A 21 14.31 7.02 -8.79
N ARG A 22 14.06 5.83 -8.22
CA ARG A 22 13.59 4.65 -8.97
C ARG A 22 12.08 4.64 -9.19
N VAL A 23 11.29 5.19 -8.26
CA VAL A 23 9.83 5.30 -8.41
C VAL A 23 9.45 6.28 -9.52
N ALA A 24 10.21 7.37 -9.70
CA ALA A 24 9.97 8.35 -10.77
C ALA A 24 10.19 7.79 -12.20
N LEU A 25 11.02 6.77 -12.36
CA LEU A 25 11.30 6.17 -13.68
C LEU A 25 10.22 5.18 -14.15
N LEU A 26 9.50 4.54 -13.22
CA LEU A 26 8.45 3.56 -13.56
C LEU A 26 7.13 4.23 -13.99
N THR A 27 6.81 5.41 -13.48
CA THR A 27 5.63 6.18 -13.89
C THR A 27 5.81 6.85 -15.26
N TYR A 28 7.04 7.20 -15.64
CA TYR A 28 7.31 7.85 -16.94
C TYR A 28 7.22 6.87 -18.12
N GLY A 29 7.60 5.60 -17.93
CA GLY A 29 7.56 4.57 -18.99
C GLY A 29 6.14 4.19 -19.44
N GLY A 30 5.15 4.24 -18.53
CA GLY A 30 3.76 3.90 -18.84
C GLY A 30 3.01 4.97 -19.65
N TYR A 31 3.40 6.24 -19.52
CA TYR A 31 2.70 7.37 -20.17
C TYR A 31 3.14 7.61 -21.62
N ILE A 32 4.32 7.12 -22.05
CA ILE A 32 4.85 7.37 -23.41
C ILE A 32 4.13 6.53 -24.49
N ASN A 33 3.45 5.43 -24.13
CA ASN A 33 2.83 4.56 -25.13
C ASN A 33 1.46 5.04 -25.67
N ARG A 34 0.86 6.11 -25.14
CA ARG A 34 -0.44 6.63 -25.63
C ARG A 34 -0.35 7.91 -26.48
N GLY A 35 0.83 8.46 -26.71
CA GLY A 35 1.01 9.77 -27.38
C GLY A 35 1.28 9.74 -28.89
N LYS A 36 1.33 8.58 -29.56
CA LYS A 36 1.84 8.47 -30.95
C LYS A 36 0.83 8.75 -32.08
N HIS A 37 -0.29 9.44 -31.85
CA HIS A 37 -1.32 9.62 -32.88
C HIS A 37 -1.81 11.05 -33.14
N LEU A 38 -0.96 12.08 -32.94
CA LEU A 38 -1.27 13.44 -33.35
C LEU A 38 -0.07 14.09 -34.05
N THR A 39 0.09 13.83 -35.35
CA THR A 39 1.06 14.53 -36.20
C THR A 39 0.43 15.78 -36.78
N TYR A 40 0.63 16.92 -36.09
CA TYR A 40 0.30 18.26 -36.56
C TYR A 40 1.33 18.73 -37.61
N LYS A 41 0.89 19.09 -38.83
CA LYS A 41 1.75 19.66 -39.88
C LYS A 41 2.14 21.10 -39.49
N SER A 42 3.40 21.34 -39.08
CA SER A 42 3.91 22.71 -38.89
C SER A 42 4.52 23.26 -40.18
N LYS A 43 4.00 24.39 -40.68
CA LYS A 43 4.67 25.26 -41.66
C LYS A 43 5.90 25.92 -40.99
N ARG A 44 7.05 25.90 -41.66
CA ARG A 44 8.26 26.64 -41.25
C ARG A 44 8.03 28.14 -41.41
N ALA A 45 8.16 28.89 -40.32
CA ALA A 45 8.49 30.29 -40.34
C ALA A 45 9.87 30.46 -39.70
N SER A 46 10.82 31.01 -40.47
CA SER A 46 12.12 31.44 -39.97
C SER A 46 11.93 32.55 -38.95
N TYR A 47 12.53 32.40 -37.76
CA TYR A 47 12.77 33.52 -36.84
C TYR A 47 14.26 33.56 -36.50
N ASN A 48 14.94 34.57 -37.05
CA ASN A 48 16.24 35.03 -36.62
C ASN A 48 16.07 35.85 -35.35
N SER A 49 16.47 35.32 -34.20
CA SER A 49 17.11 36.08 -33.11
C SER A 49 17.48 35.13 -31.97
N ILE A 50 18.77 35.06 -31.66
CA ILE A 50 19.38 34.16 -30.69
C ILE A 50 19.38 34.76 -29.26
N SER A 51 18.77 35.94 -29.07
CA SER A 51 18.85 36.71 -27.82
C SER A 51 17.72 36.46 -26.81
N ASP A 52 16.59 35.86 -27.18
CA ASP A 52 15.40 35.74 -26.30
C ASP A 52 15.19 34.36 -25.64
N MET A 53 16.17 33.44 -25.72
CA MET A 53 15.99 32.06 -25.26
C MET A 53 16.29 31.77 -23.78
N LYS A 54 16.64 32.77 -22.95
CA LYS A 54 17.00 32.53 -21.53
C LYS A 54 15.88 32.79 -20.53
N ALA A 55 14.89 33.64 -20.83
CA ALA A 55 13.82 33.98 -19.88
C ALA A 55 12.61 33.02 -19.91
N SER A 56 12.46 32.21 -20.96
CA SER A 56 11.27 31.36 -21.17
C SER A 56 11.40 29.93 -20.63
N ARG A 57 12.60 29.48 -20.25
CA ARG A 57 12.81 28.10 -19.75
C ARG A 57 12.58 27.90 -18.25
N LEU A 58 12.52 28.98 -17.47
CA LEU A 58 12.28 28.94 -16.02
C LEU A 58 10.79 28.88 -15.65
N SER A 59 9.88 29.21 -16.57
CA SER A 59 8.45 29.24 -16.26
C SER A 59 7.79 27.85 -16.35
N TYR A 60 8.21 27.00 -17.29
CA TYR A 60 7.59 25.68 -17.47
C TYR A 60 7.97 24.63 -16.41
N ALA A 61 9.17 24.73 -15.83
CA ALA A 61 9.62 23.77 -14.81
C ALA A 61 8.80 23.86 -13.51
N THR A 62 8.32 25.04 -13.16
CA THR A 62 7.57 25.28 -11.92
C THR A 62 6.13 24.74 -12.00
N TRP A 63 5.49 24.80 -13.18
CA TRP A 63 4.13 24.25 -13.36
C TRP A 63 4.09 22.72 -13.33
N VAL A 64 5.14 22.04 -13.79
CA VAL A 64 5.20 20.56 -13.77
C VAL A 64 5.25 20.01 -12.33
N VAL A 65 5.89 20.72 -11.40
CA VAL A 65 5.99 20.28 -10.00
C VAL A 65 4.66 20.43 -9.24
N PHE A 66 3.88 21.48 -9.51
CA PHE A 66 2.59 21.69 -8.84
C PHE A 66 1.48 20.72 -9.29
N PHE A 67 1.51 20.24 -10.55
CA PHE A 67 0.54 19.25 -11.02
C PHE A 67 0.85 17.80 -10.58
N LEU A 68 2.08 17.51 -10.14
CA LEU A 68 2.50 16.19 -9.69
C LEU A 68 2.37 15.97 -8.17
N ALA A 69 2.06 17.02 -7.40
CA ALA A 69 1.93 16.95 -5.94
C ALA A 69 0.47 16.81 -5.49
N ARG A 70 -0.34 15.99 -6.17
CA ARG A 70 -1.59 15.55 -5.56
C ARG A 70 -1.23 14.62 -4.40
N PRO A 71 -1.64 14.91 -3.16
CA PRO A 71 -1.43 13.97 -2.06
C PRO A 71 -2.20 12.69 -2.41
N THR A 72 -1.46 11.61 -2.65
CA THR A 72 -2.02 10.26 -2.76
C THR A 72 -2.50 9.87 -1.37
N THR A 73 -3.77 10.13 -1.07
CA THR A 73 -4.39 9.72 0.19
C THR A 73 -4.80 8.26 0.06
N ALA A 74 -4.44 7.43 1.04
CA ALA A 74 -4.94 6.06 1.09
C ALA A 74 -6.47 6.10 1.21
N CYS A 75 -7.17 5.60 0.19
CA CYS A 75 -8.62 5.56 0.19
C CYS A 75 -9.14 4.33 0.90
N LEU A 76 -8.38 3.24 0.93
CA LEU A 76 -8.80 2.03 1.62
C LEU A 76 -7.64 1.51 2.45
N ARG A 77 -7.85 1.32 3.74
CA ARG A 77 -6.94 0.60 4.62
C ARG A 77 -7.62 -0.67 5.12
N SER A 78 -6.99 -1.80 4.86
CA SER A 78 -7.42 -3.12 5.35
C SER A 78 -6.30 -3.69 6.20
N GLU A 79 -6.64 -4.04 7.44
CA GLU A 79 -5.74 -4.73 8.36
C GLU A 79 -6.44 -5.94 8.94
N GLY A 80 -5.68 -6.98 9.24
CA GLY A 80 -6.26 -8.17 9.82
C GLY A 80 -5.26 -9.23 10.18
N THR A 81 -5.74 -10.21 10.92
CA THR A 81 -4.99 -11.35 11.41
C THR A 81 -5.87 -12.59 11.41
N ILE A 82 -5.36 -13.68 10.83
CA ILE A 82 -5.95 -15.01 10.84
C ILE A 82 -5.02 -15.93 11.62
N ILE A 83 -5.53 -16.58 12.66
CA ILE A 83 -4.80 -17.57 13.45
C ILE A 83 -5.35 -18.95 13.10
N ALA A 84 -4.50 -19.78 12.51
CA ALA A 84 -4.77 -21.18 12.27
C ALA A 84 -4.26 -22.01 13.45
N ASP A 85 -5.17 -22.37 14.34
CA ASP A 85 -4.93 -23.15 15.54
C ASP A 85 -5.37 -24.62 15.31
N PRO A 86 -4.48 -25.61 15.52
CA PRO A 86 -4.84 -27.02 15.32
C PRO A 86 -5.83 -27.57 16.36
N ILE A 87 -6.03 -26.89 17.49
CA ILE A 87 -6.98 -27.27 18.55
C ILE A 87 -8.25 -26.44 18.44
N MET A 88 -8.12 -25.10 18.42
CA MET A 88 -9.25 -24.17 18.47
C MET A 88 -9.84 -23.86 17.08
N GLY A 89 -9.20 -24.32 16.01
CA GLY A 89 -9.61 -24.03 14.64
C GLY A 89 -9.11 -22.66 14.18
N TRP A 90 -9.93 -21.96 13.40
CA TRP A 90 -9.53 -20.69 12.80
C TRP A 90 -10.15 -19.52 13.56
N THR A 91 -9.30 -18.59 14.00
CA THR A 91 -9.73 -17.32 14.60
C THR A 91 -9.33 -16.17 13.70
N ILE A 92 -10.19 -15.16 13.58
CA ILE A 92 -9.95 -14.02 12.69
C ILE A 92 -10.32 -12.69 13.36
N GLY A 93 -9.47 -11.69 13.14
CA GLY A 93 -9.75 -10.29 13.45
C GLY A 93 -9.42 -9.45 12.23
N MET A 94 -10.35 -8.58 11.82
CA MET A 94 -10.19 -7.71 10.65
C MET A 94 -10.75 -6.33 10.94
N SER A 95 -10.19 -5.33 10.29
CA SER A 95 -10.69 -3.96 10.28
C SER A 95 -10.57 -3.36 8.89
N LEU A 96 -11.50 -2.45 8.58
CA LEU A 96 -11.54 -1.78 7.29
C LEU A 96 -11.84 -0.30 7.48
N THR A 97 -11.03 0.54 6.85
CA THR A 97 -11.21 1.99 6.78
C THR A 97 -11.35 2.38 5.32
N ASP A 98 -12.42 3.08 4.97
CA ASP A 98 -12.69 3.62 3.62
C ASP A 98 -12.77 5.14 3.69
N ASN A 99 -12.00 5.83 2.85
CA ASN A 99 -11.81 7.27 2.79
C ASN A 99 -11.54 7.93 4.16
N GLY A 100 -10.75 7.27 5.00
CA GLY A 100 -10.40 7.73 6.35
C GLY A 100 -11.47 7.48 7.41
N VAL A 101 -12.60 6.86 7.05
CA VAL A 101 -13.67 6.48 7.98
C VAL A 101 -13.61 4.98 8.23
N ALA A 102 -13.59 4.57 9.50
CA ALA A 102 -13.67 3.15 9.83
C ALA A 102 -15.08 2.63 9.48
N VAL A 103 -15.15 1.76 8.47
CA VAL A 103 -16.41 1.14 8.01
C VAL A 103 -16.69 -0.19 8.70
N SER A 104 -15.66 -0.82 9.27
CA SER A 104 -15.81 -1.98 10.14
C SER A 104 -14.65 -2.03 11.14
N GLN A 105 -14.98 -2.19 12.43
CA GLN A 105 -14.00 -2.34 13.51
C GLN A 105 -14.28 -3.61 14.30
N GLY A 106 -13.32 -4.55 14.30
CA GLY A 106 -13.31 -5.67 15.25
C GLY A 106 -14.52 -6.61 15.16
N GLY A 107 -15.26 -6.61 14.04
CA GLY A 107 -16.41 -7.47 13.81
C GLY A 107 -16.00 -8.88 13.41
N GLY A 108 -16.71 -9.88 13.93
CA GLY A 108 -16.48 -11.30 13.63
C GLY A 108 -16.69 -11.58 12.15
N ALA A 109 -15.59 -11.64 11.40
CA ALA A 109 -15.62 -12.14 10.03
C ALA A 109 -16.09 -13.60 10.06
N HIS A 110 -16.96 -13.96 9.11
CA HIS A 110 -17.48 -15.31 8.99
C HIS A 110 -16.88 -15.99 7.75
N GLN A 111 -16.78 -17.31 7.80
CA GLN A 111 -16.27 -18.08 6.67
C GLN A 111 -17.42 -18.47 5.74
N ASP A 112 -17.24 -18.32 4.42
CA ASP A 112 -18.18 -18.86 3.43
C ASP A 112 -17.85 -20.30 3.03
N GLU A 113 -18.72 -20.89 2.20
CA GLU A 113 -18.56 -22.26 1.68
C GLU A 113 -17.27 -22.46 0.88
N ALA A 114 -16.72 -21.40 0.29
CA ALA A 114 -15.44 -21.46 -0.42
C ALA A 114 -14.23 -21.43 0.55
N GLY A 115 -14.48 -21.16 1.83
CA GLY A 115 -13.44 -21.03 2.85
C GLY A 115 -12.84 -19.62 2.92
N ASP A 116 -13.42 -18.64 2.21
CA ASP A 116 -13.02 -17.24 2.27
C ASP A 116 -13.68 -16.56 3.49
N TRP A 117 -12.98 -15.58 4.04
CA TRP A 117 -13.41 -14.78 5.18
C TRP A 117 -14.12 -13.53 4.72
N ASN A 118 -15.34 -13.33 5.19
CA ASN A 118 -16.18 -12.20 4.83
C ASN A 118 -16.37 -11.27 6.03
N LEU A 119 -16.06 -10.00 5.82
CA LEU A 119 -16.34 -8.90 6.71
C LEU A 119 -17.38 -8.01 6.06
N ASP A 120 -18.60 -8.04 6.59
CA ASP A 120 -19.67 -7.16 6.13
C ASP A 120 -19.61 -5.81 6.86
N CYS A 121 -19.95 -4.76 6.13
CA CYS A 121 -20.07 -3.39 6.59
C CYS A 121 -21.31 -2.73 5.98
N ASP A 122 -21.66 -1.53 6.45
CA ASP A 122 -22.83 -0.83 5.92
C ASP A 122 -22.62 -0.43 4.46
N GLY A 123 -23.31 -1.11 3.54
CA GLY A 123 -23.19 -0.91 2.10
C GLY A 123 -21.94 -1.51 1.44
N CYS A 124 -21.14 -2.28 2.18
CA CYS A 124 -19.91 -2.88 1.66
C CYS A 124 -19.62 -4.29 2.21
N THR A 125 -18.76 -5.02 1.50
CA THR A 125 -18.23 -6.31 1.95
C THR A 125 -16.77 -6.43 1.58
N LEU A 126 -15.93 -6.86 2.51
CA LEU A 126 -14.56 -7.26 2.27
C LEU A 126 -14.43 -8.77 2.41
N LYS A 127 -14.07 -9.44 1.31
CA LYS A 127 -13.73 -10.86 1.29
C LYS A 127 -12.21 -11.03 1.27
N ILE A 128 -11.69 -11.87 2.15
CA ILE A 128 -10.28 -12.23 2.23
C ILE A 128 -10.13 -13.73 2.07
N GLY A 129 -9.20 -14.17 1.23
CA GLY A 129 -8.94 -15.59 1.03
C GLY A 129 -8.54 -16.29 2.33
N LYS A 130 -8.73 -17.60 2.42
CA LYS A 130 -8.43 -18.42 3.61
C LYS A 130 -7.09 -18.10 4.31
N MET A 131 -6.04 -17.78 3.54
CA MET A 131 -4.69 -17.45 4.04
C MET A 131 -4.33 -15.96 3.92
N GLY A 132 -5.30 -15.08 3.75
CA GLY A 132 -5.08 -13.63 3.66
C GLY A 132 -4.69 -13.11 2.28
N GLY A 133 -4.08 -13.91 1.40
CA GLY A 133 -3.33 -13.39 0.23
C GLY A 133 -4.16 -12.80 -0.92
N LYS A 134 -5.46 -13.03 -0.94
CA LYS A 134 -6.39 -12.48 -1.94
C LYS A 134 -7.44 -11.65 -1.22
N ALA A 135 -7.76 -10.49 -1.76
CA ALA A 135 -8.77 -9.62 -1.22
C ALA A 135 -9.73 -9.15 -2.31
N ARG A 136 -11.01 -9.06 -1.96
CA ARG A 136 -12.08 -8.51 -2.79
C ARG A 136 -12.91 -7.57 -1.95
N TYR A 137 -12.94 -6.30 -2.32
CA TYR A 137 -13.79 -5.31 -1.68
C TYR A 137 -14.92 -4.92 -2.63
N THR A 138 -16.14 -4.94 -2.12
CA THR A 138 -17.32 -4.50 -2.86
C THR A 138 -17.98 -3.36 -2.09
N ASN A 139 -18.20 -2.22 -2.76
CA ASN A 139 -18.87 -1.05 -2.20
C ASN A 139 -19.74 -0.41 -3.29
N ALA A 140 -21.00 -0.08 -2.97
CA ALA A 140 -21.93 0.58 -3.90
C ALA A 140 -22.04 -0.09 -5.28
N GLY A 141 -21.98 -1.43 -5.33
CA GLY A 141 -22.02 -2.22 -6.57
C GLY A 141 -20.72 -2.28 -7.37
N GLN A 142 -19.68 -1.55 -6.95
CA GLN A 142 -18.35 -1.64 -7.54
C GLN A 142 -17.51 -2.67 -6.78
N THR A 143 -16.74 -3.47 -7.52
CA THR A 143 -15.89 -4.52 -6.94
C THR A 143 -14.44 -4.32 -7.34
N TYR A 144 -13.59 -4.29 -6.33
CA TYR A 144 -12.14 -4.16 -6.44
C TYR A 144 -11.48 -5.43 -5.93
N GLN A 145 -10.44 -5.89 -6.60
CA GLN A 145 -9.71 -7.09 -6.21
C GLN A 145 -8.22 -6.83 -6.27
N TRP A 146 -7.50 -7.34 -5.28
CA TRP A 146 -6.04 -7.26 -5.25
C TRP A 146 -5.43 -8.50 -4.60
N LEU A 147 -4.17 -8.73 -4.93
CA LEU A 147 -3.30 -9.61 -4.16
C LEU A 147 -2.65 -8.78 -3.07
N GLN A 148 -2.72 -9.26 -1.84
CA GLN A 148 -2.11 -8.58 -0.72
C GLN A 148 -0.91 -9.36 -0.17
N PRO A 149 0.23 -8.68 0.11
CA PRO A 149 1.27 -9.29 0.93
C PRO A 149 0.70 -9.72 2.28
N VAL A 150 1.04 -10.95 2.67
CA VAL A 150 0.68 -11.52 3.95
C VAL A 150 1.96 -11.96 4.64
N THR A 151 2.09 -11.53 5.88
CA THR A 151 3.14 -12.03 6.76
C THR A 151 2.65 -13.34 7.38
N ARG A 152 3.43 -14.39 7.21
CA ARG A 152 3.16 -15.70 7.81
C ARG A 152 4.16 -15.95 8.93
N GLU A 153 3.64 -16.14 10.13
CA GLU A 153 4.43 -16.41 11.33
C GLU A 153 4.03 -17.75 11.93
N LEU A 154 5.02 -18.54 12.32
CA LEU A 154 4.81 -19.78 13.04
C LEU A 154 5.20 -19.53 14.49
N GLN A 155 4.25 -19.65 15.41
CA GLN A 155 4.46 -19.38 16.82
C GLN A 155 4.04 -20.57 17.67
N ASP A 156 4.70 -20.70 18.81
CA ASP A 156 4.40 -21.73 19.80
C ASP A 156 3.16 -21.27 20.59
N CYS A 157 2.09 -22.07 20.56
CA CYS A 157 0.80 -21.69 21.16
C CYS A 157 0.45 -22.48 22.40
N TYR A 158 0.79 -23.78 22.42
CA TYR A 158 0.48 -24.66 23.53
C TYR A 158 1.63 -25.62 23.82
N GLY A 159 1.75 -25.99 25.09
CA GLY A 159 2.73 -26.96 25.58
C GLY A 159 4.00 -26.33 26.14
N ALA A 160 4.97 -27.18 26.46
CA ALA A 160 6.25 -26.78 27.03
C ALA A 160 7.25 -26.47 25.90
N CYS A 161 7.00 -25.40 25.14
CA CYS A 161 7.80 -25.06 23.98
C CYS A 161 9.12 -24.37 24.35
N GLU A 162 9.16 -23.66 25.48
CA GLU A 162 10.34 -22.92 25.94
C GLU A 162 11.49 -23.84 26.36
N ASP A 163 11.19 -24.97 27.00
CA ASP A 163 12.19 -25.91 27.51
C ASP A 163 12.62 -26.98 26.48
N ARG A 164 11.94 -27.05 25.33
CA ARG A 164 12.10 -28.04 24.23
C ARG A 164 12.07 -29.50 24.69
N LYS A 165 11.54 -29.77 25.89
CA LYS A 165 11.51 -31.12 26.48
C LYS A 165 10.12 -31.75 26.41
N GLY A 166 9.08 -30.95 26.18
CA GLY A 166 7.71 -31.43 26.01
C GLY A 166 7.19 -31.39 24.57
N ALA A 167 5.97 -31.92 24.39
CA ALA A 167 5.21 -31.73 23.16
C ALA A 167 4.89 -30.23 23.00
N CYS A 168 5.11 -29.72 21.80
CA CYS A 168 4.84 -28.32 21.44
C CYS A 168 3.88 -28.26 20.27
N ILE A 169 2.85 -27.43 20.40
CA ILE A 169 1.84 -27.21 19.37
C ILE A 169 2.01 -25.80 18.85
N LYS A 170 2.20 -25.72 17.54
CA LYS A 170 2.44 -24.46 16.83
C LYS A 170 1.16 -24.01 16.14
N CYS A 171 0.87 -22.71 16.22
CA CYS A 171 -0.11 -22.08 15.34
C CYS A 171 0.59 -21.35 14.22
N THR A 172 -0.14 -21.18 13.12
CA THR A 172 0.28 -20.28 12.05
C THR A 172 -0.58 -19.03 12.09
N THR A 173 0.06 -17.88 12.21
CA THR A 173 -0.58 -16.56 12.13
C THR A 173 -0.33 -15.98 10.75
N TYR A 174 -1.37 -15.48 10.12
CA TYR A 174 -1.34 -14.75 8.85
C TYR A 174 -1.81 -13.32 9.12
N SER A 175 -0.97 -12.32 8.87
CA SER A 175 -1.31 -10.92 9.13
C SER A 175 -1.08 -10.04 7.91
N TRP A 176 -1.83 -8.95 7.81
CA TRP A 176 -1.67 -7.93 6.78
C TRP A 176 -2.07 -6.56 7.33
N ASP A 177 -1.47 -5.51 6.76
CA ASP A 177 -1.87 -4.11 6.91
C ASP A 177 -1.53 -3.40 5.61
N ILE A 178 -2.56 -3.00 4.87
CA ILE A 178 -2.41 -2.47 3.52
C ILE A 178 -3.20 -1.20 3.35
N ASN A 179 -2.54 -0.24 2.70
CA ASN A 179 -3.12 0.99 2.21
C ASN A 179 -3.21 0.94 0.68
N GLN A 180 -4.41 1.05 0.14
CA GLN A 180 -4.68 1.25 -1.27
C GLN A 180 -4.88 2.75 -1.53
N TYR A 181 -4.18 3.27 -2.52
CA TYR A 181 -4.18 4.70 -2.84
C TYR A 181 -5.07 5.00 -4.05
N CYS A 182 -5.82 6.09 -3.94
CA CYS A 182 -6.29 6.89 -5.05
C CYS A 182 -5.63 8.29 -4.96
#